data_AF-A0A7S3KBJ9-F1
#
_entry.id   AF-A0A7S3KBJ9-F1
#
_cell.length_a   1.000
_cell.length_b   1.000
_cell.length_c   1.000
_cell.angle_alpha   90.00
_cell.angle_beta   90.00
_cell.angle_gamma   90.00
#
_symmetry.space_group_name_H-M   'P 1'
#
loop_
_entity.id
_entity.type
_entity.pdbx_description
1 polymer ?
#
loop_
_entity_poly.entity_id
_entity_poly.type
_entity_poly.pdbx_seq_one_letter_code
_entity_poly.pdbx_strand_id
1 'polypeptide(L)'
;AVLALFEEIVLVVAKFEMPDRWPNAMTEITDLIQHGEEGKVFGGLTALKQVVKRFEFEFKQNRVPLDEIVDTLFPTIENMLVNLMDNMGESAMKAKNILMNTLYL
;
A
#
# COMPACT_ATOMS: atom_id res chain seq x y z
N ALA A 1 -5.78 17.92 3.73
CA ALA A 1 -7.22 17.82 3.37
C ALA A 1 -7.42 16.81 2.22
N VAL A 2 -6.92 17.07 1.01
CA VAL A 2 -7.10 16.17 -0.16
C VAL A 2 -6.54 14.77 0.07
N LEU A 3 -5.35 14.66 0.67
CA LEU A 3 -4.69 13.38 0.92
C LEU A 3 -5.48 12.49 1.92
N ALA A 4 -6.03 13.11 2.96
CA ALA A 4 -6.87 12.42 3.94
C ALA A 4 -8.20 11.94 3.33
N LEU A 5 -8.81 12.77 2.47
CA LEU A 5 -9.99 12.37 1.70
C LEU A 5 -9.69 11.19 0.78
N PHE A 6 -8.54 11.19 0.11
CA PHE A 6 -8.11 10.07 -0.72
C PHE A 6 -7.91 8.79 0.10
N GLU A 7 -7.20 8.86 1.23
CA GLU A 7 -7.05 7.73 2.16
C GLU A 7 -8.40 7.15 2.58
N GLU A 8 -9.35 8.01 2.93
CA GLU A 8 -10.66 7.58 3.40
C GLU A 8 -11.51 6.96 2.28
N ILE A 9 -11.47 7.52 1.07
CA ILE A 9 -12.15 6.95 -0.11
C ILE A 9 -11.60 5.56 -0.42
N VAL A 10 -10.27 5.40 -0.47
CA VAL A 10 -9.67 4.10 -0.79
C VAL A 10 -10.01 3.06 0.28
N LEU A 11 -9.99 3.43 1.56
CA LEU A 11 -10.40 2.52 2.64
C LEU A 11 -11.86 2.10 2.51
N VAL A 12 -12.76 3.03 2.17
CA VAL A 12 -14.18 2.72 1.96
C VAL A 12 -14.33 1.75 0.80
N VAL A 13 -13.69 2.01 -0.35
CA VAL A 13 -13.75 1.11 -1.51
C VAL A 13 -13.21 -0.28 -1.15
N ALA A 14 -12.04 -0.37 -0.49
CA ALA A 14 -11.48 -1.65 -0.06
C ALA A 14 -12.41 -2.41 0.90
N LYS A 15 -13.19 -1.71 1.74
CA LYS A 15 -14.21 -2.30 2.62
C LYS A 15 -15.34 -3.00 1.90
N PHE A 16 -15.80 -2.45 0.79
CA PHE A 16 -16.94 -2.99 0.05
C PHE A 16 -16.54 -3.94 -1.08
N GLU A 17 -15.38 -3.73 -1.70
CA GLU A 17 -15.03 -4.40 -2.95
C GLU A 17 -14.01 -5.53 -2.77
N MET A 18 -13.22 -5.56 -1.69
CA MET A 18 -12.23 -6.63 -1.47
C MET A 18 -12.75 -7.78 -0.60
N PRO A 19 -12.36 -9.03 -0.91
CA PRO A 19 -11.49 -9.43 -2.04
C PRO A 19 -12.24 -9.67 -3.36
N ASP A 20 -13.56 -9.86 -3.34
CA ASP A 20 -14.27 -10.52 -4.44
C ASP A 20 -14.52 -9.66 -5.69
N ARG A 21 -14.69 -8.34 -5.52
CA ARG A 21 -15.11 -7.43 -6.59
C ARG A 21 -13.97 -6.58 -7.16
N TRP A 22 -12.83 -6.55 -6.49
CA TRP A 22 -11.62 -5.90 -6.97
C TRP A 22 -10.43 -6.87 -7.00
N PRO A 23 -10.49 -7.94 -7.81
CA PRO A 23 -9.48 -9.00 -7.82
C PRO A 23 -8.11 -8.53 -8.32
N ASN A 24 -8.08 -7.51 -9.19
CA ASN A 24 -6.84 -6.98 -9.76
C ASN A 24 -6.23 -5.84 -8.93
N ALA A 25 -6.81 -5.49 -7.78
CA ALA A 25 -6.34 -4.38 -6.94
C ALA A 25 -4.84 -4.47 -6.69
N MET A 26 -4.34 -5.68 -6.45
CA MET A 26 -2.94 -5.88 -6.11
C MET A 26 -1.99 -5.64 -7.28
N THR A 27 -2.35 -6.10 -8.48
CA THR A 27 -1.57 -5.81 -9.68
C THR A 27 -1.55 -4.31 -9.94
N GLU A 28 -2.72 -3.65 -9.88
CA GLU A 28 -2.83 -2.21 -10.12
C GLU A 28 -2.03 -1.38 -9.10
N ILE A 29 -2.07 -1.75 -7.82
CA ILE A 29 -1.28 -1.11 -6.75
C ILE A 29 0.21 -1.33 -6.99
N THR A 30 0.62 -2.54 -7.38
CA THR A 30 2.02 -2.85 -7.69
C THR A 30 2.52 -1.99 -8.86
N ASP A 31 1.74 -1.89 -9.93
CA ASP A 31 2.07 -1.10 -11.11
C ASP A 31 2.23 0.39 -10.76
N LEU A 32 1.34 0.94 -9.93
CA LEU A 32 1.44 2.32 -9.44
C LEU A 32 2.72 2.56 -8.64
N ILE A 33 3.06 1.61 -7.76
CA ILE A 33 4.26 1.68 -6.92
C ILE A 33 5.53 1.58 -7.78
N GLN A 34 5.53 0.81 -8.87
CA GLN A 34 6.69 0.62 -9.75
C GLN A 34 6.78 1.65 -10.89
N HIS A 35 5.80 2.54 -11.05
CA HIS A 35 5.69 3.44 -12.20
C HIS A 35 6.86 4.46 -12.32
N GLY A 36 7.59 4.74 -11.24
CA GLY A 36 8.72 5.68 -11.22
C GLY A 36 8.33 7.17 -11.19
N GLU A 37 7.05 7.51 -11.39
CA GLU A 37 6.52 8.86 -11.18
C GLU A 37 6.11 9.03 -9.71
N GLU A 38 6.70 10.00 -9.01
CA GLU A 38 6.53 10.17 -7.56
C GLU A 38 5.07 10.21 -7.10
N GLY A 39 4.19 10.92 -7.82
CA GLY A 39 2.76 11.01 -7.48
C GLY A 39 2.04 9.66 -7.56
N LYS A 40 2.39 8.83 -8.55
CA LYS A 40 1.82 7.48 -8.70
C LYS A 40 2.36 6.51 -7.67
N VAL A 41 3.67 6.58 -7.40
CA VAL A 41 4.31 5.79 -6.35
C VAL A 41 3.63 6.10 -5.01
N PHE A 42 3.47 7.38 -4.68
CA PHE A 42 2.82 7.81 -3.45
C PHE A 42 1.34 7.38 -3.38
N GLY A 43 0.61 7.48 -4.50
CA GLY A 43 -0.77 7.01 -4.61
C GLY A 43 -0.89 5.50 -4.37
N GLY A 44 -0.02 4.71 -4.98
CA GLY A 44 0.03 3.26 -4.81
C GLY A 44 0.37 2.84 -3.38
N LEU A 45 1.39 3.48 -2.76
CA LEU A 45 1.72 3.24 -1.35
C LEU A 45 0.58 3.61 -0.41
N THR A 46 -0.11 4.72 -0.68
CA THR A 46 -1.27 5.14 0.10
C THR A 46 -2.41 4.14 -0.05
N ALA A 47 -2.67 3.65 -1.27
CA ALA A 47 -3.69 2.64 -1.50
C ALA A 47 -3.38 1.33 -0.79
N LEU A 48 -2.13 0.86 -0.87
CA LEU A 48 -1.67 -0.33 -0.16
C LEU A 48 -1.93 -0.23 1.35
N LYS A 49 -1.57 0.90 1.96
CA LYS A 49 -1.83 1.14 3.39
C LYS A 49 -3.31 0.96 3.75
N GLN A 50 -4.23 1.46 2.93
CA GLN A 50 -5.66 1.34 3.21
C GLN A 50 -6.18 -0.09 2.95
N VAL A 51 -5.61 -0.80 1.98
CA VAL A 51 -5.89 -2.22 1.74
C VAL A 51 -5.43 -3.07 2.93
N VAL A 52 -4.24 -2.83 3.48
CA VAL A 52 -3.80 -3.51 4.71
C VAL A 52 -4.76 -3.20 5.86
N LYS A 53 -5.11 -1.94 6.05
CA LYS A 53 -6.04 -1.48 7.08
C LYS A 53 -7.43 -2.11 6.97
N ARG A 54 -7.89 -2.45 5.76
CA ARG A 54 -9.15 -3.18 5.55
C ARG A 54 -9.16 -4.54 6.27
N PHE A 55 -8.02 -5.21 6.37
CA PHE A 55 -7.91 -6.54 6.99
C PHE A 55 -7.44 -6.50 8.45
N GLU A 56 -7.13 -5.32 9.00
CA GLU A 56 -6.58 -5.12 10.36
C GLU A 56 -7.43 -5.77 11.47
N PHE A 57 -8.76 -5.77 11.31
CA PHE A 57 -9.71 -6.32 12.28
C PHE A 57 -10.37 -7.63 11.85
N GLU A 58 -9.96 -8.20 10.71
CA GLU A 58 -10.50 -9.47 10.23
C GLU A 58 -9.98 -10.64 11.08
N PHE A 59 -10.78 -11.71 11.19
CA PHE A 59 -10.33 -12.95 11.81
C PHE A 59 -9.23 -13.61 10.98
N LYS A 60 -8.34 -14.36 11.61
CA LYS A 60 -7.18 -14.98 10.96
C LYS A 60 -7.53 -15.75 9.67
N GLN A 61 -8.64 -16.47 9.67
CA GLN A 61 -9.13 -17.22 8.50
C GLN A 61 -9.54 -16.33 7.29
N ASN A 62 -9.89 -15.06 7.55
CA ASN A 62 -10.25 -14.08 6.53
C ASN A 62 -9.06 -13.17 6.13
N ARG A 63 -7.89 -13.35 6.77
CA ARG A 63 -6.66 -12.61 6.46
C ARG A 63 -5.81 -13.24 5.38
N VAL A 64 -6.19 -14.40 4.85
CA VAL A 64 -5.46 -15.06 3.75
C VAL A 64 -5.16 -14.10 2.59
N PRO A 65 -6.10 -13.23 2.14
CA PRO A 65 -5.79 -12.23 1.12
C PRO A 65 -4.71 -11.24 1.56
N LEU A 66 -4.68 -10.84 2.84
CA LEU A 66 -3.63 -9.97 3.38
C LEU A 66 -2.27 -10.68 3.39
N ASP A 67 -2.23 -11.96 3.77
CA ASP A 67 -0.99 -12.72 3.81
C ASP A 67 -0.37 -12.82 2.40
N GLU A 68 -1.17 -13.09 1.38
CA GLU A 68 -0.74 -13.10 -0.03
C GLU A 68 -0.22 -11.72 -0.50
N ILE A 69 -0.86 -10.65 -0.05
CA ILE A 69 -0.45 -9.27 -0.32
C ILE A 69 0.92 -8.98 0.27
N VAL A 70 1.11 -9.34 1.55
CA VAL A 70 2.37 -9.15 2.27
C VAL A 70 3.48 -9.92 1.57
N ASP A 71 3.29 -11.21 1.29
CA ASP A 71 4.31 -12.06 0.66
C ASP A 71 4.75 -11.56 -0.72
N THR A 72 3.82 -10.97 -1.48
CA THR A 72 4.11 -10.47 -2.84
C THR A 72 4.74 -9.09 -2.84
N LEU A 73 4.22 -8.17 -2.03
CA LEU A 73 4.59 -6.75 -2.11
C LEU A 73 5.72 -6.34 -1.18
N PHE A 74 5.90 -7.00 -0.02
CA PHE A 74 6.98 -6.65 0.90
C PHE A 74 8.35 -6.66 0.24
N PRO A 75 8.76 -7.71 -0.51
CA PRO A 75 10.08 -7.74 -1.13
C PRO A 75 10.29 -6.60 -2.13
N THR A 76 9.23 -6.27 -2.89
CA THR A 76 9.28 -5.17 -3.86
C THR A 76 9.48 -3.84 -3.14
N ILE A 77 8.67 -3.60 -2.10
CA ILE A 77 8.71 -2.40 -1.25
C ILE A 77 10.06 -2.26 -0.55
N GLU A 78 10.59 -3.34 0.01
CA GLU A 78 11.89 -3.36 0.67
C GLU A 78 13.01 -2.95 -0.30
N ASN A 79 13.03 -3.52 -1.51
CA ASN A 79 13.99 -3.12 -2.54
C ASN A 79 13.86 -1.64 -2.93
N MET A 80 12.64 -1.11 -3.04
CA MET A 80 12.43 0.32 -3.31
C MET A 80 12.88 1.20 -2.13
N LEU A 81 12.65 0.78 -0.89
CA LEU A 81 13.13 1.49 0.29
C LEU A 81 14.65 1.58 0.30
N VAL A 82 15.35 0.47 0.02
CA VAL A 82 16.81 0.46 -0.06
C VAL A 82 17.30 1.46 -1.12
N ASN A 83 16.72 1.42 -2.32
CA ASN A 83 17.08 2.34 -3.42
C ASN A 83 16.75 3.82 -3.11
N LEU A 84 15.69 4.07 -2.34
CA LEU A 84 15.30 5.42 -1.91
C LEU A 84 16.17 5.93 -0.75
N MET A 85 16.63 5.06 0.15
CA MET A 85 17.54 5.47 1.23
C MET A 85 18.92 5.88 0.70
N ASP A 86 19.35 5.30 -0.42
CA ASP A 86 20.58 5.70 -1.10
C ASP A 86 20.44 7.06 -1.82
N ASN A 87 19.21 7.50 -2.12
CA ASN A 87 18.88 8.79 -2.72
C ASN A 87 18.21 9.72 -1.69
N MET A 88 19.01 10.35 -0.84
CA MET A 88 18.51 11.19 0.26
C MET A 88 17.79 12.47 -0.22
N GLY A 89 16.47 12.38 -0.42
CA GLY A 89 15.55 13.50 -0.65
C GLY A 89 14.35 13.48 0.31
N GLU A 90 13.68 14.62 0.49
CA GLU A 90 12.52 14.77 1.40
C GLU A 90 11.38 13.79 1.07
N SER A 91 11.19 13.46 -0.21
CA SER A 91 10.21 12.49 -0.70
C SER A 91 10.52 11.05 -0.29
N ALA A 92 11.80 10.67 -0.24
CA ALA A 92 12.24 9.36 0.23
C ALA A 92 11.91 9.16 1.72
N MET A 93 12.04 10.21 2.54
CA MET A 93 11.63 10.19 3.95
C MET A 93 10.12 10.06 4.14
N LYS A 94 9.30 10.73 3.30
CA LYS A 94 7.83 10.59 3.35
C LYS A 94 7.39 9.18 2.95
N ALA A 95 7.96 8.63 1.88
CA ALA A 95 7.72 7.25 1.46
C ALA A 95 8.11 6.24 2.56
N LYS A 96 9.27 6.43 3.20
CA LYS A 96 9.73 5.63 4.34
C LYS A 96 8.73 5.61 5.50
N ASN A 97 8.22 6.77 5.91
CA ASN A 97 7.28 6.87 7.03
C ASN A 97 5.94 6.17 6.74
N ILE A 98 5.42 6.29 5.51
CA ILE A 98 4.18 5.60 5.12
C ILE A 98 4.39 4.09 5.14
N LEU A 99 5.53 3.64 4.63
CA LEU A 99 5.88 2.23 4.59
C LEU A 99 6.08 1.64 5.98
N MET A 100 6.89 2.26 6.85
CA MET A 100 7.03 1.81 8.24
C MET A 100 5.68 1.69 8.96
N ASN A 101 4.78 2.66 8.79
CA ASN A 101 3.44 2.57 9.40
C ASN A 101 2.55 1.50 8.77
N THR A 102 2.83 1.05 7.54
CA THR A 102 2.07 0.00 6.85
C THR A 102 2.59 -1.39 7.19
N LEU A 103 3.90 -1.55 7.46
CA LEU A 103 4.53 -2.84 7.78
C LEU A 103 4.49 -3.21 9.28
N TYR A 104 4.28 -2.23 10.18
CA TYR A 104 4.29 -2.43 11.65
C TYR A 104 2.91 -2.25 12.34
N LEU A 105 1.81 -2.27 11.57
CA LEU A 105 0.45 -2.52 12.07
C LEU A 105 0.15 -4.02 11.98
#